data_AF-A0A0M3UFM3-F1
#
_entry.id   AF-A0A0M3UFM3-F1
#
_cell.length_a   1.000
_cell.length_b   1.000
_cell.length_c   1.000
_cell.angle_alpha   90.00
_cell.angle_beta   90.00
_cell.angle_gamma   90.00
#
_symmetry.space_group_name_H-M   'P 1'
#
loop_
_entity.id
_entity.type
_entity.pdbx_description
1 polymer ?
#
loop_
_entity_poly.entity_id
_entity_poly.type
_entity_poly.pdbx_seq_one_letter_code
_entity_poly.pdbx_strand_id
1 'polypeptide(L)' 'MSESILEFAGMPDPAVLRRVDSECQTTVLLAARVRFLYECDDAGLRNLAVVALSDAGVACRRASELFGLSPE' A
#
# COMPACT_ATOMS: atom_id res chain seq x y z
N MET A 1 -27.24 -17.20 20.83
CA MET A 1 -26.14 -16.25 20.58
C MET A 1 -25.47 -16.70 19.30
N SER A 2 -25.88 -16.11 18.19
CA SER A 2 -25.32 -16.40 16.87
C SER A 2 -24.85 -15.06 16.33
N GLU A 3 -23.65 -14.66 16.74
CA GLU A 3 -22.95 -13.53 16.12
C GLU A 3 -22.63 -13.96 14.69
N SER A 4 -23.54 -13.57 13.80
CA SER A 4 -23.32 -13.66 12.37
C SER A 4 -22.14 -12.75 12.09
N ILE A 5 -20.98 -13.35 11.81
CA ILE A 5 -19.85 -12.65 11.23
C ILE A 5 -20.37 -12.09 9.92
N LEU A 6 -20.75 -10.82 9.93
CA LEU A 6 -21.01 -10.05 8.73
C LEU A 6 -19.71 -10.08 7.94
N GLU A 7 -19.58 -11.03 7.02
CA GLU A 7 -18.67 -10.92 5.89
C GLU A 7 -19.07 -9.62 5.18
N PHE A 8 -18.35 -8.54 5.49
CA PHE A 8 -18.49 -7.27 4.82
C PHE A 8 -18.09 -7.48 3.36
N ALA A 9 -19.09 -7.77 2.52
CA ALA A 9 -18.97 -7.78 1.07
C ALA A 9 -18.45 -6.40 0.62
N GLY A 10 -17.14 -6.31 0.38
CA GLY A 10 -16.45 -5.06 0.03
C GLY A 10 -15.23 -4.72 0.88
N MET A 11 -14.92 -5.45 1.96
CA MET A 11 -13.61 -5.27 2.61
C MET A 11 -12.50 -5.82 1.70
N PRO A 12 -11.50 -5.00 1.33
CA PRO A 12 -10.35 -5.51 0.60
C PRO A 12 -9.65 -6.56 1.45
N ASP A 13 -9.18 -7.62 0.79
CA ASP A 13 -8.46 -8.72 1.43
C ASP A 13 -7.39 -8.17 2.41
N PRO A 14 -7.24 -8.76 3.62
CA PRO A 14 -6.31 -8.31 4.65
C PRO A 14 -4.84 -8.23 4.20
N ALA A 15 -4.49 -8.74 3.02
CA ALA A 15 -3.18 -8.61 2.39
C ALA A 15 -3.15 -7.69 1.14
N VAL A 16 -4.19 -6.87 0.91
CA VAL A 16 -4.21 -5.95 -0.23
C VAL A 16 -3.35 -4.73 0.06
N LEU A 17 -2.28 -4.60 -0.70
CA LEU A 17 -1.45 -3.41 -0.76
C LEU A 17 -2.04 -2.43 -1.79
N ARG A 18 -2.23 -1.18 -1.41
CA ARG A 18 -2.81 -0.13 -2.27
C ARG A 18 -2.01 1.16 -2.17
N ARG A 19 -1.94 1.87 -3.27
CA ARG A 19 -1.46 3.25 -3.35
C ARG A 19 -2.63 4.11 -3.79
N VAL A 20 -2.83 5.24 -3.11
CA VAL A 20 -3.83 6.25 -3.44
C VAL A 20 -3.11 7.57 -3.52
N ASP A 21 -3.14 8.18 -4.69
CA ASP A 21 -2.61 9.51 -4.90
C ASP A 21 -3.76 10.53 -4.80
N SER A 22 -3.51 11.61 -4.06
CA SER A 22 -4.32 12.82 -3.99
C SER A 22 -3.53 13.99 -4.60
N GLU A 23 -4.11 15.18 -4.67
CA GLU A 23 -3.47 16.33 -5.33
C GLU A 23 -2.06 16.65 -4.81
N CYS A 24 -1.77 16.42 -3.52
CA CYS A 24 -0.45 16.70 -2.95
C CYS A 24 0.18 15.48 -2.28
N GLN A 25 -0.58 14.43 -1.96
CA GLN A 25 -0.10 13.35 -1.12
C GLN A 25 -0.32 11.97 -1.71
N THR A 26 0.69 11.12 -1.57
CA THR A 26 0.61 9.69 -1.80
C THR A 26 0.37 8.97 -0.47
N THR A 27 -0.69 8.16 -0.40
CA THR A 27 -0.99 7.27 0.72
C THR A 27 -0.79 5.83 0.30
N VAL A 28 -0.03 5.06 1.08
CA VAL A 28 0.15 3.62 0.89
C VAL A 28 -0.55 2.88 2.03
N LEU A 29 -1.47 1.99 1.68
CA LEU A 29 -2.26 1.20 2.62
C LEU A 29 -1.91 -0.27 2.52
N LEU A 30 -1.87 -0.94 3.67
CA LEU A 30 -1.93 -2.41 3.77
C LEU A 30 -3.22 -2.77 4.49
N ALA A 31 -4.14 -3.40 3.77
CA ALA A 31 -5.53 -3.55 4.20
C ALA A 31 -6.15 -2.20 4.61
N ALA A 32 -6.64 -2.10 5.86
CA ALA A 32 -7.26 -0.89 6.39
C ALA A 32 -6.28 0.08 7.09
N ARG A 33 -4.96 -0.18 7.07
CA ARG A 33 -3.96 0.63 7.77
C ARG A 33 -3.09 1.43 6.81
N VAL A 34 -2.98 2.73 7.07
CA VAL A 34 -1.98 3.59 6.43
C VAL A 34 -0.59 3.19 6.91
N ARG A 35 0.31 2.94 5.96
CA ARG A 35 1.72 2.59 6.21
C ARG A 35 2.66 3.73 5.86
N PHE A 36 2.35 4.46 4.79
CA PHE A 36 3.13 5.60 4.35
C PHE A 36 2.20 6.73 3.91
N LEU A 37 2.59 7.95 4.24
CA LEU A 37 1.99 9.20 3.79
C LEU A 37 3.12 10.17 3.51
N TYR A 38 3.20 10.67 2.29
CA TYR A 38 4.24 11.60 1.86
C TYR A 38 3.76 12.45 0.67
N GLU A 39 4.45 13.56 0.41
CA GLU A 39 4.14 14.44 -0.72
C GLU A 39 4.41 13.72 -2.05
N CYS A 40 3.54 13.89 -3.05
CA CYS A 40 3.61 13.15 -4.33
C CYS A 40 4.96 13.28 -5.05
N ASP A 41 5.63 14.43 -4.90
CA ASP A 41 6.90 14.73 -5.54
C ASP A 41 8.13 14.32 -4.70
N ASP A 42 7.93 13.76 -3.50
CA ASP A 42 9.02 13.28 -2.66
C ASP A 42 9.49 11.88 -3.10
N ALA A 43 10.36 11.88 -4.11
CA ALA A 43 10.99 10.65 -4.60
C ALA A 43 11.82 9.92 -3.53
N GLY A 44 12.35 10.63 -2.53
CA GLY A 44 13.09 10.05 -1.43
C GLY A 44 12.21 9.18 -0.54
N LEU A 45 11.09 9.74 -0.08
CA LEU A 45 10.10 9.01 0.72
C LEU A 45 9.40 7.91 -0.08
N ARG A 46 9.14 8.11 -1.37
CA ARG A 46 8.65 7.04 -2.26
C ARG A 46 9.60 5.85 -2.28
N ASN A 47 10.91 6.09 -2.45
CA ASN A 47 11.90 5.02 -2.51
C ASN A 47 12.04 4.31 -1.15
N LEU A 48 11.98 5.06 -0.04
CA LEU A 48 11.95 4.47 1.30
C LEU A 48 10.71 3.61 1.54
N ALA A 49 9.54 4.00 1.01
CA ALA A 49 8.34 3.18 1.08
C ALA A 49 8.52 1.83 0.35
N VAL A 50 9.14 1.82 -0.84
CA VAL A 50 9.48 0.59 -1.57
C VAL A 50 10.39 -0.32 -0.74
N VAL A 51 11.46 0.24 -0.16
CA VAL A 51 12.41 -0.51 0.67
C VAL A 51 11.73 -1.08 1.92
N ALA A 52 10.97 -0.25 2.63
CA ALA A 52 10.30 -0.65 3.86
C ALA A 52 9.19 -1.69 3.63
N LEU A 53 8.49 -1.63 2.50
CA LEU A 53 7.56 -2.70 2.09
C LEU A 53 8.29 -4.01 1.83
N SER A 54 9.44 -3.94 1.16
CA SER A 54 10.27 -5.11 0.87
C SER A 54 10.82 -5.76 2.15
N ASP A 55 11.29 -4.94 3.10
CA ASP A 55 11.71 -5.38 4.44
C ASP A 55 10.56 -6.02 5.23
N ALA A 56 9.34 -5.50 5.08
CA ALA A 56 8.13 -6.08 5.66
C ALA A 56 7.64 -7.37 4.95
N GLY A 57 8.40 -7.92 4.01
CA GLY A 57 8.12 -9.19 3.32
C GLY A 57 7.21 -9.06 2.11
N VAL A 58 6.88 -7.84 1.65
CA VAL A 58 6.23 -7.65 0.35
C VAL A 58 7.25 -7.96 -0.74
N ALA A 59 6.91 -8.83 -1.69
CA ALA A 59 7.80 -9.12 -2.81
C ALA A 59 8.19 -7.82 -3.54
N CYS A 60 9.50 -7.60 -3.76
CA CYS A 60 10.01 -6.38 -4.38
C CYS A 60 9.30 -6.06 -5.71
N ARG A 61 9.01 -7.09 -6.51
CA ARG A 61 8.23 -6.96 -7.75
C ARG A 61 6.85 -6.30 -7.52
N ARG A 62 6.11 -6.75 -6.51
CA ARG A 62 4.77 -6.25 -6.18
C ARG A 62 4.83 -4.82 -5.64
N ALA A 63 5.87 -4.48 -4.88
CA ALA A 63 6.13 -3.11 -4.47
C ALA A 63 6.44 -2.22 -5.69
N SER A 64 7.37 -2.63 -6.55
CA SER A 64 7.72 -1.89 -7.78
C SER A 64 6.51 -1.64 -8.68
N GLU A 65 5.68 -2.66 -8.92
CA GLU A 65 4.44 -2.54 -9.70
C GLU A 65 3.48 -1.51 -9.07
N LEU A 66 3.35 -1.49 -7.73
CA LEU A 66 2.51 -0.50 -7.02
C LEU A 66 2.98 0.94 -7.24
N PHE A 67 4.29 1.17 -7.33
CA PHE A 67 4.85 2.51 -7.53
C PHE A 67 5.05 2.87 -9.00
N GLY A 68 4.65 1.99 -9.93
CA GLY A 68 4.85 2.20 -11.37
C GLY A 68 6.32 2.15 -11.79
N LEU A 69 7.17 1.44 -11.03
CA LEU A 69 8.58 1.28 -11.33
C LEU A 69 8.75 0.07 -12.26
N SER A 70 9.23 0.28 -13.48
CA SER A 70 9.62 -0.78 -14.39
C SER A 70 11.12 -1.08 -14.25
N PRO A 71 11.55 -2.35 -14.30
CA PRO A 71 12.93 -2.67 -14.63
C PRO A 71 13.15 -2.30 -16.10
N GLU A 72 13.98 -1.30 -16.35
CA GLU A 72 14.54 -1.01 -17.67
C GLU A 72 15.58 -2.05 -18.09
#